data_AF-A0A7K2MB44-F1
#
_entry.id   AF-A0A7K2MB44-F1
#
_cell.length_a   1.000
_cell.length_b   1.000
_cell.length_c   1.000
_cell.angle_alpha   90.00
_cell.angle_beta   90.00
_cell.angle_gamma   90.00
#
_symmetry.space_group_name_H-M   'P 1'
#
loop_
_entity.id
_entity.type
_entity.pdbx_description
1 polymer ?
#
loop_
_entity_poly.entity_id
_entity_poly.type
_entity_poly.pdbx_seq_one_letter_code
_entity_poly.pdbx_strand_id
1 'polypeptide(L)'
;LYTENQLFEGEEQNQGWARIDERIEALFRRGQRSGEFRIDLSPAWLTEALYGLMASGAWAVGEGRVAPKDFTYMIVELLLGGALRREEP
;
A
#
# COMPACT_ATOMS: atom_id res chain seq x y z
N LEU A 1 -12.65 1.72 2.42
CA LEU A 1 -11.78 0.88 1.56
C LEU A 1 -11.90 -0.58 1.99
N TYR A 2 -13.12 -1.11 1.85
CA TYR A 2 -13.36 -2.49 1.46
C TYR A 2 -13.61 -2.34 -0.03
N THR A 3 -12.82 -2.99 -0.88
CA THR A 3 -12.96 -2.83 -2.33
C THR A 3 -14.28 -3.48 -2.73
N GLU A 4 -15.27 -2.69 -3.18
CA GLU A 4 -16.55 -3.20 -3.72
C GLU A 4 -16.37 -4.25 -4.83
N ASN A 5 -15.16 -4.35 -5.39
CA ASN A 5 -14.80 -5.39 -6.35
C ASN A 5 -14.57 -6.79 -5.74
N GLN A 6 -14.74 -6.96 -4.42
CA GLN A 6 -14.85 -8.27 -3.75
C GLN A 6 -16.32 -8.64 -3.46
N LEU A 7 -17.29 -7.80 -3.84
CA LEU A 7 -18.72 -8.06 -3.58
C LEU A 7 -19.42 -8.85 -4.70
N PHE A 8 -18.78 -9.07 -5.86
CA PHE A 8 -19.47 -9.58 -7.06
C PHE A 8 -18.85 -10.78 -7.77
N GLU A 9 -17.76 -11.35 -7.27
CA GLU A 9 -17.26 -12.64 -7.77
C GLU A 9 -17.12 -13.57 -6.57
N GLY A 10 -17.72 -14.77 -6.69
CA GLY A 10 -18.14 -15.63 -5.58
C GLY A 10 -17.05 -16.02 -4.57
N GLU A 11 -17.49 -16.75 -3.54
CA GLU A 11 -16.82 -17.12 -2.28
C GLU A 11 -15.36 -17.64 -2.33
N GLU A 12 -14.72 -17.75 -3.49
CA GLU A 12 -13.29 -17.99 -3.62
C GLU A 12 -12.50 -16.68 -3.60
N GLN A 13 -11.91 -16.38 -2.45
CA GLN A 13 -10.81 -15.43 -2.31
C GLN A 13 -9.78 -15.70 -3.42
N ASN A 14 -9.76 -14.86 -4.45
CA ASN A 14 -9.01 -15.13 -5.67
C ASN A 14 -7.50 -15.28 -5.34
N GLN A 15 -6.96 -16.47 -5.57
CA GLN A 15 -5.61 -16.89 -5.15
C GLN A 15 -4.50 -15.96 -5.65
N GLY A 16 -4.74 -15.26 -6.76
CA GLY A 16 -3.84 -14.24 -7.28
C GLY A 16 -3.64 -13.07 -6.32
N TRP A 17 -4.72 -12.60 -5.68
CA TRP A 17 -4.65 -11.52 -4.69
C TRP A 17 -3.91 -11.95 -3.43
N ALA A 18 -4.22 -13.13 -2.91
CA ALA A 18 -3.54 -13.68 -1.73
C ALA A 18 -2.02 -13.77 -1.92
N ARG A 19 -1.57 -14.16 -3.12
CA ARG A 19 -0.13 -14.20 -3.45
C ARG A 19 0.51 -12.81 -3.51
N ILE A 20 -0.21 -11.79 -3.95
CA ILE A 20 0.29 -10.41 -3.99
C ILE A 20 0.42 -9.88 -2.57
N ASP A 21 -0.62 -10.05 -1.75
CA ASP A 21 -0.64 -9.65 -0.34
C ASP A 21 0.53 -10.27 0.41
N GLU A 22 0.74 -11.58 0.28
CA GLU A 22 1.85 -12.29 0.94
C GLU A 22 3.22 -11.69 0.56
N ARG A 23 3.42 -11.36 -0.71
CA ARG A 23 4.70 -10.80 -1.19
C ARG A 23 4.94 -9.38 -0.66
N ILE A 24 3.89 -8.56 -0.59
CA ILE A 24 3.99 -7.18 -0.10
C ILE A 24 4.16 -7.18 1.42
N GLU A 25 3.41 -8.01 2.15
CA GLU A 25 3.62 -8.17 3.58
C GLU A 25 5.04 -8.68 3.89
N ALA A 26 5.56 -9.63 3.10
CA ALA A 26 6.91 -10.13 3.27
C ALA A 26 7.99 -9.05 3.03
N LEU A 27 7.71 -8.09 2.14
CA LEU A 27 8.55 -6.90 1.94
C LEU A 27 8.59 -6.04 3.21
N PHE A 28 7.42 -5.66 3.75
CA PHE A 28 7.37 -4.85 4.96
C PHE A 28 7.98 -5.58 6.17
N ARG A 29 7.68 -6.86 6.33
CA ARG A 29 8.25 -7.70 7.40
C ARG A 29 9.77 -7.77 7.32
N ARG A 30 10.34 -7.83 6.10
CA ARG A 30 11.80 -7.79 5.91
C ARG A 30 12.37 -6.43 6.31
N GLY A 31 11.74 -5.33 5.87
CA GLY A 31 12.20 -3.98 6.23
C GLY A 31 12.10 -3.68 7.74
N GLN A 32 11.09 -4.22 8.42
CA GLN A 32 10.98 -4.15 9.88
C GLN A 32 12.12 -4.91 10.58
N ARG A 33 12.46 -6.12 10.09
CA ARG A 33 13.59 -6.89 10.64
C ARG A 33 14.94 -6.21 10.41
N SER A 34 15.10 -5.43 9.33
CA SER A 34 16.31 -4.66 9.06
C SER A 34 16.30 -3.26 9.70
N GLY A 35 15.22 -2.86 10.37
CA GLY A 35 15.10 -1.57 11.05
C GLY A 35 14.70 -0.38 10.16
N GLU A 36 14.38 -0.62 8.89
CA GLU A 36 14.01 0.41 7.91
C GLU A 36 12.58 0.93 8.13
N PHE A 37 11.65 0.02 8.44
CA PHE A 37 10.25 0.36 8.69
C PHE A 37 9.91 0.36 10.16
N ARG A 38 8.94 1.22 10.51
CA ARG A 38 8.29 1.27 11.82
C ARG A 38 7.71 -0.09 12.20
N ILE A 39 7.92 -0.48 13.45
CA ILE A 39 7.45 -1.76 14.00
C ILE A 39 6.08 -1.65 14.69
N ASP A 40 5.63 -0.43 14.98
CA ASP A 40 4.32 -0.16 15.57
C ASP A 40 3.16 -0.21 14.55
N LEU A 41 3.49 -0.32 13.26
CA LEU A 41 2.54 -0.57 12.17
C LEU A 41 2.67 -2.02 11.71
N SER A 42 1.58 -2.76 11.59
CA SER A 42 1.64 -4.14 11.10
C SER A 42 1.97 -4.20 9.59
N PRO A 43 2.62 -5.27 9.09
CA PRO A 43 2.81 -5.48 7.65
C PRO A 43 1.51 -5.45 6.85
N ALA A 44 0.43 -6.00 7.41
CA ALA A 44 -0.90 -5.97 6.80
C ALA A 44 -1.41 -4.53 6.67
N TRP A 45 -1.29 -3.70 7.72
CA TRP A 45 -1.70 -2.29 7.66
C TRP A 45 -0.90 -1.48 6.64
N LEU A 46 0.41 -1.71 6.55
CA LEU A 46 1.26 -1.07 5.54
C LEU A 46 0.90 -1.49 4.11
N THR A 47 0.46 -2.73 3.93
CA THR A 47 -0.05 -3.26 2.64
C THR A 47 -1.36 -2.58 2.27
N GLU A 48 -2.31 -2.49 3.19
CA GLU A 48 -3.57 -1.75 3.00
C GLU A 48 -3.34 -0.27 2.68
N ALA A 49 -2.41 0.38 3.38
CA ALA A 49 -2.06 1.78 3.12
C ALA A 49 -1.51 1.98 1.70
N LEU A 50 -0.65 1.07 1.23
CA LEU A 50 -0.15 1.08 -0.15
C LEU A 50 -1.29 0.95 -1.17
N TYR A 51 -2.21 0.01 -0.95
CA TYR A 51 -3.38 -0.16 -1.83
C TYR A 51 -4.29 1.07 -1.84
N GLY A 52 -4.57 1.64 -0.66
CA GLY A 52 -5.36 2.86 -0.53
C GLY A 52 -4.75 4.05 -1.28
N LEU A 53 -3.43 4.23 -1.19
CA LEU A 53 -2.72 5.29 -1.92
C LEU A 53 -2.77 5.08 -3.44
N MET A 54 -2.57 3.84 -3.91
CA MET A 54 -2.68 3.51 -5.34
C MET A 54 -4.08 3.77 -5.88
N ALA A 55 -5.13 3.31 -5.18
CA ALA A 55 -6.51 3.53 -5.58
C ALA A 55 -6.87 5.03 -5.61
N SER A 56 -6.49 5.77 -4.56
CA SER A 56 -6.76 7.20 -4.43
C SER A 56 -6.12 8.01 -5.57
N GLY A 57 -4.84 7.78 -5.86
CA GLY A 57 -4.21 8.55 -6.92
C GLY A 57 -4.63 8.08 -8.33
N ALA A 58 -4.97 6.79 -8.55
CA ALA A 58 -5.51 6.34 -9.83
C ALA A 58 -6.83 7.07 -10.15
N TRP A 59 -7.68 7.21 -9.14
CA TRP A 59 -8.91 7.99 -9.23
C TRP A 59 -8.61 9.48 -9.50
N ALA A 60 -7.68 10.09 -8.76
CA ALA A 60 -7.32 11.49 -8.93
C ALA A 60 -6.73 11.82 -10.32
N VAL A 61 -5.94 10.90 -10.88
CA VAL A 61 -5.41 10.99 -12.25
C VAL A 61 -6.54 10.84 -13.27
N GLY A 62 -7.45 9.89 -13.08
CA GLY A 62 -8.62 9.69 -13.95
C GLY A 62 -9.53 10.92 -14.02
N GLU A 63 -9.69 11.64 -12.91
CA GLU A 63 -10.45 12.90 -12.85
C GLU A 63 -9.66 14.13 -13.32
N GLY A 64 -8.39 13.98 -13.71
CA GLY A 64 -7.54 15.09 -14.14
C GLY A 64 -7.14 16.07 -13.02
N ARG A 65 -7.36 15.71 -11.75
CA ARG A 65 -6.96 16.52 -10.59
C ARG A 65 -5.45 16.50 -10.35
N VAL A 66 -4.78 15.47 -10.85
CA VAL A 66 -3.35 15.25 -10.66
C VAL A 66 -2.71 14.77 -11.96
N ALA A 67 -1.49 15.22 -12.25
CA ALA A 67 -0.75 14.81 -13.44
C ALA A 67 -0.32 13.33 -13.34
N PRO A 68 -0.51 12.51 -14.39
CA PRO A 68 -0.08 11.11 -14.40
C PRO A 68 1.41 10.92 -14.10
N LYS A 69 2.26 11.88 -14.50
CA LYS A 69 3.73 11.76 -14.35
C LYS A 69 4.16 11.72 -12.88
N ASP A 70 3.41 12.37 -11.99
CA ASP A 70 3.81 12.53 -10.59
C ASP A 70 3.23 11.42 -9.69
N PHE A 71 2.31 10.60 -10.23
CA PHE A 71 1.52 9.61 -9.50
C PHE A 71 2.37 8.64 -8.66
N THR A 72 3.35 7.98 -9.29
CA THR A 72 4.23 7.03 -8.60
C THR A 72 5.05 7.71 -7.51
N TYR A 73 5.57 8.91 -7.79
CA TYR A 73 6.39 9.66 -6.84
C TYR A 73 5.59 10.02 -5.58
N MET A 74 4.40 10.59 -5.73
CA MET A 74 3.58 11.00 -4.57
C MET A 74 3.16 9.81 -3.69
N ILE A 75 2.84 8.66 -4.29
CA ILE A 75 2.48 7.46 -3.54
C ILE A 75 3.67 7.00 -2.69
N VAL A 76 4.86 6.91 -3.30
CA VAL A 76 6.06 6.44 -2.62
C VAL A 76 6.45 7.41 -1.50
N GLU A 77 6.46 8.71 -1.77
CA GLU A 77 6.80 9.73 -0.76
C GLU A 77 5.82 9.74 0.42
N LEU A 78 4.51 9.66 0.16
CA LEU A 78 3.50 9.63 1.23
C LEU A 78 3.60 8.34 2.06
N LEU A 79 3.77 7.19 1.39
CA LEU A 79 3.91 5.90 2.08
C LEU A 79 5.18 5.88 2.94
N LEU A 80 6.34 6.17 2.35
CA LEU A 80 7.62 6.15 3.05
C LEU A 80 7.69 7.23 4.14
N GLY A 81 7.07 8.38 3.91
CA GLY A 81 6.96 9.45 4.88
C GLY A 81 6.22 9.04 6.18
N GLY A 82 5.32 8.06 6.11
CA GLY A 82 4.65 7.48 7.28
C GLY A 82 5.26 6.17 7.79
N ALA A 83 5.82 5.36 6.89
CA ALA A 83 6.23 3.98 7.16
C ALA A 83 7.69 3.84 7.64
N LEU A 84 8.58 4.74 7.20
CA LEU A 84 9.99 4.67 7.58
C LEU A 84 10.17 4.95 9.07
N ARG A 85 11.08 4.20 9.70
CA ARG A 85 11.55 4.51 11.04
C ARG A 85 12.35 5.81 10.97
N ARG A 86 12.05 6.75 11.87
CA ARG A 86 12.87 7.96 12.06
C ARG A 86 13.51 7.89 13.44
N GLU A 87 14.79 8.20 13.50
CA GLU A 87 15.45 8.51 14.77
C GLU A 87 15.14 9.99 15.04
N GLU A 88 14.46 10.28 16.16
CA GLU A 88 14.33 11.67 16.62
C GLU A 88 15.72 12.18 17.03
N PRO A 89 16.14 13.39 16.62
CA PRO A 89 17.44 13.95 16.96
C PRO A 89 17.67 14.16 18.46
#